data_AF-A0A0C2B1J9-F1
#
_entry.id   AF-A0A0C2B1J9-F1
#
_cell.length_a   1.000
_cell.length_b   1.000
_cell.length_c   1.000
_cell.angle_alpha   90.00
_cell.angle_beta   90.00
_cell.angle_gamma   90.00
#
_symmetry.space_group_name_H-M   'P 1'
#
loop_
_entity.id
_entity.type
_entity.pdbx_description
1 polymer ?
#
loop_
_entity_poly.entity_id
_entity_poly.type
_entity_poly.pdbx_seq_one_letter_code
_entity_poly.pdbx_strand_id
1 'polypeptide(L)'
;MAGPDQRQGAPDGRAATEGGSQPSTAGHTRLTRGKSRPRDKKQRPAHSVRLNERERTLIQDGADAVGMSIAGFLAHSALAAARDQTRTAASIAADHDVLTELFATGRKLGWASSNLNQMTKTLNSGGEIDGARIEETLAYVRRAATATRAAVERINNRQMNEAA
;
A
#
# COMPACT_ATOMS: atom_id res chain seq x y z
N MET A 1 22.27 -23.39 30.86
CA MET A 1 21.67 -22.17 30.26
C MET A 1 20.24 -22.07 30.75
N ALA A 2 19.95 -21.02 31.53
CA ALA A 2 18.62 -20.61 31.98
C ALA A 2 17.67 -20.43 30.79
N GLY A 3 16.35 -20.62 30.86
CA GLY A 3 15.42 -20.83 31.97
C GLY A 3 14.05 -20.34 31.45
N PRO A 4 12.96 -21.11 31.53
CA PRO A 4 11.60 -20.62 31.26
C PRO A 4 10.94 -20.16 32.57
N ASP A 5 10.35 -18.97 32.55
CA ASP A 5 9.55 -18.37 33.64
C ASP A 5 8.39 -17.64 32.93
N GLN A 6 7.12 -17.66 33.33
CA GLN A 6 6.47 -17.92 34.61
C GLN A 6 4.99 -18.24 34.31
N ARG A 7 4.39 -19.18 35.04
CA ARG A 7 2.93 -19.32 35.17
C ARG A 7 2.56 -19.27 36.66
N GLN A 8 1.53 -18.47 36.93
CA GLN A 8 0.54 -18.59 38.01
C GLN A 8 1.02 -18.49 39.46
N GLY A 9 0.78 -17.33 40.06
CA GLY A 9 0.44 -17.21 41.47
C GLY A 9 -1.07 -16.96 41.60
N ALA A 10 -1.78 -17.90 42.22
CA ALA A 10 -3.06 -17.65 42.88
C ALA A 10 -2.78 -17.23 44.33
N PRO A 11 -3.62 -16.40 44.96
CA PRO A 11 -3.70 -16.36 46.41
C PRO A 11 -5.05 -16.89 46.89
N ASP A 12 -5.01 -17.99 47.65
CA ASP A 12 -6.08 -18.40 48.55
C ASP A 12 -5.98 -17.60 49.85
N GLY A 13 -7.10 -17.06 50.34
CA GLY A 13 -7.17 -16.42 51.65
C GLY A 13 -8.53 -15.79 51.94
N ARG A 14 -9.40 -16.54 52.62
CA ARG A 14 -10.75 -16.13 53.05
C ARG A 14 -10.69 -15.05 54.16
N ALA A 15 -11.67 -14.13 54.13
CA ALA A 15 -12.64 -13.83 55.20
C ALA A 15 -12.88 -12.33 55.47
N ALA A 16 -14.10 -12.07 55.97
CA ALA A 16 -14.66 -10.84 56.54
C ALA A 16 -15.38 -9.88 55.58
N THR A 17 -16.69 -10.10 55.52
CA THR A 17 -17.74 -9.11 55.33
C THR A 17 -17.47 -7.83 56.11
N GLU A 18 -17.64 -6.66 55.49
CA GLU A 18 -18.24 -5.48 56.11
C GLU A 18 -18.57 -4.43 55.05
N GLY A 19 -19.77 -3.88 55.16
CA GLY A 19 -20.44 -3.12 54.12
C GLY A 19 -19.87 -1.73 53.91
N GLY A 20 -19.78 -1.35 52.63
CA GLY A 20 -19.68 0.04 52.20
C GLY A 20 -20.82 0.32 51.21
N SER A 21 -21.79 1.12 51.64
CA SER A 21 -22.99 1.49 50.89
C SER A 21 -22.66 2.18 49.56
N GLN A 22 -23.06 1.60 48.43
CA GLN A 22 -23.15 2.33 47.17
C GLN A 22 -24.50 3.05 47.12
N PRO A 23 -24.55 4.38 46.95
CA PRO A 23 -25.81 5.09 46.80
C PRO A 23 -26.46 4.70 45.47
N SER A 24 -27.71 4.23 45.60
CA SER A 24 -28.65 4.05 44.51
C SER A 24 -28.93 5.39 43.81
N THR A 25 -29.06 5.35 42.48
CA THR A 25 -30.16 5.94 41.68
C THR A 25 -29.64 6.53 40.36
N ALA A 26 -29.71 5.73 39.29
CA ALA A 26 -30.15 6.19 37.97
C ALA A 26 -30.53 4.95 37.15
N GLY A 27 -31.83 4.70 37.02
CA GLY A 27 -32.35 3.56 36.26
C GLY A 27 -31.99 3.68 34.79
N HIS A 28 -31.02 2.88 34.33
CA HIS A 28 -30.88 2.63 32.91
C HIS A 28 -32.06 1.76 32.46
N THR A 29 -33.08 2.40 31.90
CA THR A 29 -34.18 1.73 31.22
C THR A 29 -33.57 0.84 30.15
N ARG A 30 -33.61 -0.47 30.41
CA ARG A 30 -33.06 -1.50 29.53
C ARG A 30 -33.88 -1.45 28.24
N LEU A 31 -33.40 -0.73 27.23
CA LEU A 31 -34.02 -0.71 25.90
C LEU A 31 -34.22 -2.15 25.48
N THR A 32 -35.49 -2.53 25.32
CA THR A 32 -35.90 -3.88 24.97
C THR A 32 -35.18 -4.26 23.69
N ARG A 33 -34.32 -5.28 23.76
CA ARG A 33 -33.59 -5.83 22.61
C ARG A 33 -34.63 -6.15 21.53
N GLY A 34 -34.69 -5.31 20.50
CA GLY A 34 -35.63 -5.45 19.40
C GLY A 34 -35.55 -6.86 18.85
N LYS A 35 -36.73 -7.45 18.55
CA LYS A 35 -36.86 -8.80 17.99
C LYS A 35 -35.87 -8.96 16.83
N SER A 36 -34.99 -9.95 16.92
CA SER A 36 -34.05 -10.29 15.85
C SER A 36 -34.84 -10.45 14.55
N ARG A 37 -34.64 -9.56 13.59
CA ARG A 37 -35.27 -9.68 12.27
C ARG A 37 -34.79 -11.00 11.67
N PRO A 38 -35.68 -11.80 11.04
CA PRO A 38 -35.26 -12.98 10.30
C PRO A 38 -34.25 -12.55 9.22
N ARG A 39 -32.97 -12.75 9.50
CA ARG A 39 -31.91 -12.54 8.53
C ARG A 39 -31.82 -13.83 7.74
N ASP A 40 -31.90 -13.73 6.43
CA ASP A 40 -31.61 -14.88 5.57
C ASP A 40 -30.25 -15.46 5.99
N LYS A 41 -30.19 -16.76 6.28
CA LYS A 41 -29.01 -17.39 6.89
C LYS A 41 -27.80 -17.32 5.96
N LYS A 42 -28.03 -17.10 4.66
CA LYS A 42 -26.99 -16.89 3.65
C LYS A 42 -26.60 -15.42 3.59
N GLN A 43 -25.64 -15.02 4.43
CA GLN A 43 -24.98 -13.74 4.23
C GLN A 43 -24.21 -13.76 2.91
N ARG A 44 -24.24 -12.66 2.17
CA ARG A 44 -23.40 -12.50 0.98
C ARG A 44 -21.93 -12.49 1.40
N PRO A 45 -21.01 -13.08 0.63
CA PRO A 45 -19.59 -12.98 0.90
C PRO A 45 -19.16 -11.51 1.00
N ALA A 46 -18.51 -11.15 2.10
CA ALA A 46 -17.94 -9.82 2.28
C ALA A 46 -16.45 -9.85 1.91
N HIS A 47 -15.98 -8.82 1.22
CA HIS A 47 -14.57 -8.62 0.91
C HIS A 47 -14.12 -7.27 1.49
N SER A 48 -13.00 -7.25 2.20
CA SER A 48 -12.42 -6.03 2.75
C SER A 48 -11.18 -5.65 1.96
N VAL A 49 -11.12 -4.41 1.48
CA VAL A 49 -9.96 -3.84 0.78
C VAL A 49 -9.33 -2.78 1.67
N ARG A 50 -7.99 -2.76 1.72
CA ARG A 50 -7.22 -1.73 2.42
C ARG A 50 -6.80 -0.67 1.40
N LEU A 51 -7.11 0.57 1.72
CA LEU A 51 -6.80 1.73 0.88
C LEU A 51 -5.91 2.67 1.69
N ASN A 52 -4.95 3.28 1.02
CA ASN A 52 -4.29 4.46 1.58
C ASN A 52 -5.21 5.70 1.48
N GLU A 53 -4.81 6.81 2.11
CA GLU A 53 -5.67 7.99 2.17
C GLU A 53 -5.95 8.61 0.79
N ARG A 54 -4.98 8.56 -0.13
CA ARG A 54 -5.14 9.09 -1.49
C ARG A 54 -6.12 8.25 -2.30
N GLU A 55 -5.94 6.93 -2.29
CA GLU A 55 -6.86 5.98 -2.92
C GLU A 55 -8.27 6.12 -2.37
N ARG A 56 -8.40 6.24 -1.05
CA ARG A 56 -9.69 6.43 -0.39
C ARG A 56 -10.36 7.72 -0.83
N THR A 57 -9.62 8.82 -0.94
CA THR A 57 -10.15 10.11 -1.40
C THR A 57 -10.61 10.03 -2.85
N LEU A 58 -9.79 9.49 -3.76
CA LEU A 58 -10.17 9.28 -5.16
C LEU A 58 -11.44 8.45 -5.32
N ILE A 59 -11.56 7.36 -4.55
CA ILE A 59 -12.75 6.50 -4.59
C ILE A 59 -13.97 7.22 -4.00
N GLN A 60 -13.78 8.02 -2.95
CA GLN A 60 -14.84 8.82 -2.34
C GLN A 60 -15.38 9.86 -3.34
N ASP A 61 -14.51 10.61 -4.00
CA ASP A 61 -14.89 11.61 -5.00
C ASP A 61 -15.67 10.97 -6.15
N GLY A 62 -15.20 9.81 -6.64
CA GLY A 62 -15.91 9.04 -7.68
C GLY A 62 -17.27 8.53 -7.22
N ALA A 63 -17.38 8.08 -5.96
CA ALA A 63 -18.64 7.63 -5.39
C ALA A 63 -19.63 8.79 -5.20
N ASP A 64 -19.16 9.94 -4.74
CA ASP A 64 -19.97 11.16 -4.57
C ASP A 64 -20.50 11.68 -5.92
N ALA A 65 -19.66 11.65 -6.96
CA ALA A 65 -20.04 12.06 -8.31
C ALA A 65 -21.21 11.24 -8.89
N VAL A 66 -21.37 9.98 -8.49
CA VAL A 66 -22.48 9.10 -8.92
C VAL A 66 -23.53 8.86 -7.83
N GLY A 67 -23.43 9.54 -6.68
CA GLY A 67 -24.38 9.42 -5.56
C GLY A 67 -24.40 8.04 -4.91
N MET A 68 -23.28 7.32 -4.89
CA MET A 68 -23.14 5.99 -4.30
C MET A 68 -22.34 6.03 -3.00
N SER A 69 -22.50 5.01 -2.14
CA SER A 69 -21.53 4.78 -1.06
C SER A 69 -20.21 4.26 -1.64
N ILE A 70 -19.08 4.48 -0.95
CA ILE A 70 -17.76 3.93 -1.33
C ILE A 70 -17.87 2.44 -1.66
N ALA A 71 -18.53 1.64 -0.81
CA ALA A 71 -18.67 0.21 -1.01
C ALA A 71 -19.54 -0.15 -2.23
N GLY A 72 -20.60 0.61 -2.47
CA GLY A 72 -21.47 0.44 -3.65
C GLY A 72 -20.74 0.79 -4.94
N PHE A 73 -20.00 1.89 -4.94
CA PHE A 73 -19.18 2.33 -6.06
C PHE A 73 -18.09 1.28 -6.37
N LEU A 74 -17.33 0.82 -5.37
CA LEU A 74 -16.33 -0.23 -5.54
C LEU A 74 -16.92 -1.50 -6.14
N ALA A 75 -18.07 -1.97 -5.62
CA ALA A 75 -18.73 -3.16 -6.14
C ALA A 75 -19.22 -2.96 -7.59
N HIS A 76 -19.80 -1.80 -7.90
CA HIS A 76 -20.28 -1.49 -9.24
C HIS A 76 -19.13 -1.42 -10.25
N SER A 77 -18.08 -0.66 -9.92
CA SER A 77 -16.90 -0.49 -10.77
C SER A 77 -16.17 -1.81 -10.99
N ALA A 78 -16.02 -2.63 -9.95
CA ALA A 78 -15.43 -3.96 -10.09
C ALA A 78 -16.25 -4.89 -10.99
N LEU A 79 -17.59 -4.86 -10.88
CA LEU A 79 -18.48 -5.63 -11.76
C LEU A 79 -18.45 -5.11 -13.20
N ALA A 80 -18.39 -3.80 -13.41
CA ALA A 80 -18.26 -3.19 -14.73
C ALA A 80 -16.93 -3.61 -15.39
N ALA A 81 -15.81 -3.53 -14.66
CA ALA A 81 -14.51 -3.98 -15.13
C ALA A 81 -14.50 -5.50 -15.44
N ALA A 82 -15.14 -6.32 -14.59
CA ALA A 82 -15.24 -7.77 -14.81
C ALA A 82 -16.10 -8.16 -16.02
N ARG A 83 -17.00 -7.27 -16.48
CA ARG A 83 -17.77 -7.47 -17.71
C ARG A 83 -16.96 -7.15 -18.95
N ASP A 84 -16.04 -6.18 -18.87
CA ASP A 84 -15.12 -5.80 -19.96
C ASP A 84 -13.69 -6.24 -19.64
N GLN A 85 -13.48 -7.55 -19.65
CA GLN A 85 -12.21 -8.17 -19.20
C GLN A 85 -11.04 -7.81 -20.12
N THR A 86 -11.27 -7.75 -21.43
CA THR A 86 -10.22 -7.44 -22.41
C THR A 86 -9.70 -6.03 -22.21
N ARG A 87 -10.60 -5.04 -22.08
CA ARG A 87 -10.19 -3.65 -21.83
C ARG A 87 -9.51 -3.50 -20.48
N THR A 88 -10.06 -4.13 -19.44
CA THR A 88 -9.49 -4.08 -18.09
C THR A 88 -8.08 -4.70 -18.06
N ALA A 89 -7.90 -5.87 -18.68
CA ALA A 89 -6.59 -6.53 -18.77
C ALA A 89 -5.57 -5.67 -19.53
N ALA A 90 -5.98 -5.05 -20.64
CA ALA A 90 -5.11 -4.15 -21.40
C ALA A 90 -4.68 -2.92 -20.58
N SER A 91 -5.61 -2.33 -19.81
CA SER A 91 -5.30 -1.20 -18.92
C SER A 91 -4.30 -1.59 -17.83
N ILE A 92 -4.54 -2.69 -17.13
CA ILE A 92 -3.66 -3.17 -16.06
C ILE A 92 -2.27 -3.53 -16.60
N ALA A 93 -2.20 -4.18 -17.77
CA ALA A 93 -0.95 -4.52 -18.43
C ALA A 93 -0.17 -3.25 -18.81
N ALA A 94 -0.84 -2.25 -19.39
CA ALA A 94 -0.21 -1.00 -19.78
C ALA A 94 0.40 -0.23 -18.58
N ASP A 95 -0.20 -0.30 -17.40
CA ASP A 95 0.36 0.30 -16.18
C ASP A 95 1.56 -0.48 -15.66
N HIS A 96 1.49 -1.82 -15.70
CA HIS A 96 2.59 -2.69 -15.32
C HIS A 96 3.80 -2.56 -16.24
N ASP A 97 3.58 -2.40 -17.54
CA ASP A 97 4.66 -2.22 -18.53
C ASP A 97 5.46 -0.95 -18.25
N VAL A 98 4.78 0.15 -17.92
CA VAL A 98 5.45 1.42 -17.59
C VAL A 98 6.29 1.30 -16.32
N LEU A 99 5.76 0.67 -15.27
CA LEU A 99 6.53 0.42 -14.04
C LEU A 99 7.72 -0.51 -14.31
N THR A 100 7.53 -1.51 -15.16
CA THR A 100 8.58 -2.45 -15.55
C THR A 100 9.69 -1.73 -16.32
N GLU A 101 9.35 -0.83 -17.25
CA GLU A 101 10.31 0.01 -17.97
C GLU A 101 11.09 0.91 -17.00
N LEU A 102 10.40 1.51 -16.03
CA LEU A 102 11.02 2.35 -15.00
C LEU A 102 12.03 1.54 -14.16
N PHE A 103 11.64 0.37 -13.65
CA PHE A 103 12.53 -0.47 -12.84
C PHE A 103 13.69 -1.06 -13.66
N ALA A 104 13.47 -1.38 -14.94
CA ALA A 104 14.55 -1.78 -15.83
C ALA A 104 15.58 -0.66 -16.00
N THR A 105 15.13 0.59 -16.13
CA THR A 105 16.01 1.75 -16.28
C THR A 105 16.73 2.09 -14.98
N GLY A 106 16.03 2.02 -13.84
CA GLY A 106 16.64 2.17 -12.52
C GLY A 106 17.76 1.15 -12.24
N ARG A 107 17.55 -0.12 -12.63
CA ARG A 107 18.59 -1.16 -12.54
C ARG A 107 19.83 -0.83 -13.37
N LYS A 108 19.66 -0.33 -14.60
CA LYS A 108 20.78 0.09 -15.46
C LYS A 108 21.58 1.23 -14.83
N LEU A 109 20.89 2.18 -14.19
CA LEU A 109 21.54 3.26 -13.46
C LEU A 109 22.32 2.76 -12.23
N GLY A 110 21.77 1.79 -11.48
CA GLY A 110 22.47 1.16 -10.36
C GLY A 110 23.78 0.49 -10.77
N TRP A 111 23.78 -0.23 -11.89
CA TRP A 111 25.00 -0.81 -12.47
C TRP A 111 26.03 0.26 -12.85
N ALA A 112 25.58 1.33 -13.49
CA ALA A 112 26.45 2.41 -13.93
C ALA A 112 27.10 3.15 -12.73
N SER A 113 26.35 3.35 -11.65
CA SER A 113 26.86 3.93 -10.39
C SER A 113 27.88 3.01 -9.70
N SER A 114 27.63 1.69 -9.70
CA SER A 114 28.59 0.70 -9.18
C SER A 114 29.92 0.76 -9.92
N ASN A 115 29.88 0.83 -11.26
CA ASN A 115 31.08 0.93 -12.08
C ASN A 115 31.85 2.23 -11.81
N LEU A 116 31.14 3.36 -11.65
CA LEU A 116 31.75 4.63 -11.26
C LEU A 116 32.44 4.53 -9.89
N ASN A 117 31.77 3.94 -8.90
CA ASN A 117 32.35 3.74 -7.57
C ASN A 117 33.61 2.85 -7.60
N GLN A 118 33.63 1.84 -8.46
CA GLN A 118 34.81 1.00 -8.68
C GLN A 118 35.96 1.81 -9.28
N MET A 119 35.70 2.62 -10.31
CA MET A 119 36.73 3.49 -10.90
C MET A 119 37.27 4.49 -9.89
N THR A 120 36.42 5.15 -9.10
CA THR A 120 36.87 6.06 -8.03
C THR A 120 37.77 5.35 -7.02
N LYS A 121 37.42 4.11 -6.62
CA LYS A 121 38.27 3.31 -5.72
C LYS A 121 39.63 2.99 -6.36
N THR A 122 39.67 2.57 -7.61
CA THR A 122 40.91 2.28 -8.33
C THR A 122 41.81 3.50 -8.42
N LEU A 123 41.25 4.66 -8.78
CA LEU A 123 41.98 5.92 -8.87
C LEU A 123 42.53 6.36 -7.51
N ASN A 124 41.72 6.27 -6.45
CA ASN A 124 42.14 6.57 -5.07
C ASN A 124 43.21 5.61 -4.55
N SER A 125 43.35 4.43 -5.14
CA SER A 125 44.37 3.44 -4.80
C SER A 125 45.68 3.66 -5.57
N GLY A 126 45.78 4.74 -6.36
CA GLY A 126 46.92 4.99 -7.25
C GLY A 126 46.95 4.10 -8.50
N GLY A 127 45.85 3.40 -8.79
CA GLY A 127 45.72 2.57 -9.99
C GLY A 127 45.46 3.42 -11.23
N GLU A 128 45.95 2.95 -12.38
CA GLU A 128 45.76 3.60 -13.67
C GLU A 128 44.45 3.13 -14.32
N ILE A 129 43.68 4.06 -14.87
CA ILE A 129 42.41 3.79 -15.56
C ILE A 129 42.47 4.46 -16.92
N ASP A 130 42.12 3.71 -17.95
CA ASP A 130 41.99 4.23 -19.31
C ASP A 130 40.91 5.33 -19.36
N GLY A 131 41.31 6.54 -19.77
CA GLY A 131 40.42 7.68 -19.93
C GLY A 131 39.25 7.42 -20.89
N ALA A 132 39.45 6.58 -21.91
CA ALA A 132 38.38 6.19 -22.84
C ALA A 132 37.26 5.41 -22.12
N ARG A 133 37.63 4.56 -21.15
CA ARG A 133 36.69 3.76 -20.35
C ARG A 133 35.88 4.60 -19.36
N ILE A 134 36.50 5.67 -18.85
CA ILE A 134 35.83 6.66 -17.99
C ILE A 134 34.76 7.40 -18.78
N GLU A 135 35.12 7.94 -19.95
CA GLU A 135 34.21 8.65 -20.84
C GLU A 135 33.04 7.76 -21.32
N GLU A 136 33.31 6.51 -21.70
CA GLU A 136 32.28 5.54 -22.08
C GLU A 136 31.28 5.30 -20.93
N THR A 137 31.79 5.11 -19.71
CA THR A 137 30.92 4.87 -18.55
C THR A 137 30.08 6.11 -18.22
N LEU A 138 30.67 7.30 -18.26
CA LEU A 138 29.95 8.57 -18.05
C LEU A 138 28.86 8.79 -19.11
N ALA A 139 29.15 8.49 -20.37
CA ALA A 139 28.17 8.55 -21.45
C ALA A 139 27.01 7.57 -21.22
N TYR A 140 27.30 6.34 -20.79
CA TYR A 140 26.29 5.34 -20.44
C TYR A 140 25.43 5.78 -19.25
N VAL A 141 26.04 6.29 -18.18
CA VAL A 141 25.33 6.85 -17.01
C VAL A 141 24.38 7.97 -17.45
N ARG A 142 24.88 8.93 -18.25
CA ARG A 142 24.09 10.07 -18.71
C ARG A 142 22.90 9.63 -19.57
N ARG A 143 23.10 8.65 -20.44
CA ARG A 143 22.03 8.06 -21.27
C ARG A 143 20.99 7.36 -20.42
N ALA A 144 21.43 6.56 -19.45
CA ALA A 144 20.53 5.87 -18.51
C ALA A 144 19.70 6.87 -17.69
N ALA A 145 20.34 7.91 -17.13
CA ALA A 145 19.66 8.95 -16.36
C ALA A 145 18.63 9.74 -17.19
N THR A 146 18.96 10.04 -18.45
CA THR A 146 18.05 10.72 -19.39
C THR A 146 16.83 9.85 -19.71
N ALA A 147 17.04 8.55 -19.95
CA ALA A 147 15.96 7.61 -20.15
C ALA A 147 15.05 7.49 -18.91
N THR A 148 15.62 7.47 -17.70
CA THR A 148 14.84 7.45 -16.46
C THR A 148 13.98 8.69 -16.32
N ARG A 149 14.54 9.89 -16.59
CA ARG A 149 13.79 11.15 -16.54
C ARG A 149 12.61 11.12 -17.52
N ALA A 150 12.84 10.71 -18.76
CA ALA A 150 11.79 10.61 -19.77
C ALA A 150 10.68 9.62 -19.36
N ALA A 151 11.03 8.49 -18.76
CA ALA A 151 10.03 7.53 -18.25
C ALA A 151 9.19 8.13 -17.11
N VAL A 152 9.80 8.85 -16.17
CA VAL A 152 9.09 9.54 -15.08
C VAL A 152 8.18 10.65 -15.60
N GLU A 153 8.63 11.43 -16.58
CA GLU A 153 7.80 12.45 -17.24
C GLU A 153 6.57 11.85 -17.93
N ARG A 154 6.71 10.71 -18.61
CA ARG A 154 5.55 10.01 -19.20
C ARG A 154 4.53 9.57 -18.16
N ILE A 155 4.98 9.08 -17.00
CA ILE A 155 4.10 8.70 -15.88
C ILE A 155 3.35 9.93 -15.38
N ASN A 156 4.06 11.02 -15.09
CA ASN A 156 3.45 12.25 -14.59
C ASN A 156 2.44 12.85 -15.59
N ASN A 157 2.78 12.88 -16.87
CA ASN A 157 1.91 13.44 -17.90
C ASN A 157 0.64 12.58 -18.13
N ARG A 158 0.74 11.25 -17.97
CA ARG A 158 -0.45 10.38 -17.99
C ARG A 158 -1.38 10.70 -16.82
N GLN A 159 -0.84 10.86 -15.61
CA GLN A 159 -1.62 11.22 -14.42
C GLN A 159 -2.30 12.60 -14.55
N MET A 160 -1.67 13.56 -15.22
CA MET A 160 -2.27 14.87 -15.48
C MET A 160 -3.41 14.80 -16.52
N ASN A 161 -3.27 13.96 -17.54
CA ASN A 161 -4.29 13.80 -18.59
C ASN A 161 -5.52 13.00 -18.13
N GLU A 162 -5.37 12.14 -17.11
CA GLU A 162 -6.50 11.44 -16.47
C GLU A 162 -7.25 12.34 -15.46
N ALA A 163 -6.66 13.46 -15.06
CA ALA A 163 -7.22 14.41 -14.09
C ALA A 163 -7.88 15.66 -14.74
N ALA A 164 -7.92 15.74 -16.07
CA ALA A 164 -8.47 16.85 -16.86
C ALA A 164 -9.72 16.42 -17.63
#